data_AF-A0A7V3BJL7-F1
#
_entry.id   AF-A0A7V3BJL7-F1
#
_cell.length_a   1.000
_cell.length_b   1.000
_cell.length_c   1.000
_cell.angle_alpha   90.00
_cell.angle_beta   90.00
_cell.angle_gamma   90.00
#
_symmetry.space_group_name_H-M   'P 1'
#
loop_
_entity.id
_entity.type
_entity.pdbx_description
1 polymer ?
#
loop_
_entity_poly.entity_id
_entity_poly.type
_entity_poly.pdbx_seq_one_letter_code
_entity_poly.pdbx_strand_id
1 'polypeptide(L)'
;MALDRNGGRPVAGQREFEMFYSGSLLKVVAMYAAYQLRVAVNDLAPTLNATVNTTDKLFQTISNTFDKQIDESVPRIRLAPGITPAMKIPKYKTIFQAEKIGGVWRFKFNETGGANNVAGQLRRMIVGSHNEPAGFCIRALGYSWINGVLQAAGFLRFGFPGSEGLWLAGDYGQQKTVTIPSVNDGDVKQAATCFDMARLFALLHDKKLVRNTAHYATALSGNDEMLNLLKDAVDDPGAPSLLKRVPHSFVVR
;
A
#
# COMPACT_ATOMS: atom_id res chain seq x y z
N MET A 1 -15.87 22.26 2.42
CA MET A 1 -14.54 21.66 2.16
C MET A 1 -14.71 20.56 1.13
N ALA A 2 -13.67 20.17 0.38
CA ALA A 2 -13.76 19.09 -0.60
C ALA A 2 -12.54 18.16 -0.56
N LEU A 3 -12.74 16.88 -0.90
CA LEU A 3 -11.65 15.88 -0.96
C LEU A 3 -10.70 16.13 -2.13
N ASP A 4 -11.19 16.77 -3.18
CA ASP A 4 -10.46 17.13 -4.39
C ASP A 4 -10.18 18.63 -4.44
N ARG A 5 -9.04 18.99 -5.04
CA ARG A 5 -8.58 20.39 -5.10
C ARG A 5 -9.50 21.29 -5.92
N ASN A 6 -10.32 20.73 -6.79
CA ASN A 6 -11.27 21.43 -7.65
C ASN A 6 -12.66 21.60 -7.00
N GLY A 7 -12.88 21.12 -5.77
CA GLY A 7 -14.15 21.30 -5.06
C GLY A 7 -15.28 20.37 -5.49
N GLY A 8 -15.02 19.39 -6.37
CA GLY A 8 -16.02 18.50 -6.95
C GLY A 8 -16.61 17.47 -5.98
N ARG A 9 -15.98 17.25 -4.83
CA ARG A 9 -16.40 16.30 -3.79
C ARG A 9 -16.58 17.00 -2.45
N PRO A 10 -17.71 17.70 -2.24
CA PRO A 10 -17.98 18.34 -0.95
C PRO A 10 -17.99 17.29 0.17
N VAL A 11 -17.42 17.66 1.31
CA VAL A 11 -17.38 16.81 2.50
C VAL A 11 -17.89 17.54 3.73
N ALA A 12 -18.44 16.75 4.64
CA ALA A 12 -18.68 17.10 6.02
C ALA A 12 -17.89 16.13 6.90
N GLY A 13 -17.29 16.65 7.97
CA GLY A 13 -16.45 15.87 8.87
C GLY A 13 -16.34 16.53 10.22
N GLN A 14 -15.97 15.73 11.22
CA GLN A 14 -15.61 16.20 12.55
C GLN A 14 -14.19 15.73 12.84
N ARG A 15 -13.31 16.66 13.28
CA ARG A 15 -11.91 16.38 13.63
C ARG A 15 -11.15 15.68 12.49
N GLU A 16 -11.48 16.04 11.26
CA GLU A 16 -11.12 15.28 10.05
C GLU A 16 -9.63 15.27 9.73
N PHE A 17 -8.85 16.20 10.29
CA PHE A 17 -7.40 16.34 10.13
C PHE A 17 -6.59 15.89 11.35
N GLU A 18 -7.25 15.38 12.39
CA GLU A 18 -6.56 14.84 13.55
C GLU A 18 -6.09 13.41 13.29
N MET A 19 -4.92 13.06 13.83
CA MET A 19 -4.35 11.73 13.71
C MET A 19 -4.95 10.78 14.73
N PHE A 20 -5.59 9.70 14.25
CA PHE A 20 -6.15 8.65 15.09
C PHE A 20 -5.47 7.31 14.81
N TYR A 21 -5.28 6.51 15.85
CA TYR A 21 -4.99 5.09 15.68
C TYR A 21 -6.06 4.45 14.80
N SER A 22 -5.63 3.81 13.73
CA SER A 22 -6.53 3.38 12.65
C SER A 22 -6.47 1.88 12.35
N GLY A 23 -5.71 1.12 13.14
CA GLY A 23 -5.72 -0.34 13.12
C GLY A 23 -5.66 -0.96 11.71
N SER A 24 -6.55 -1.91 11.43
CA SER A 24 -6.60 -2.66 10.16
C SER A 24 -6.94 -1.81 8.93
N LEU A 25 -7.48 -0.59 9.10
CA LEU A 25 -7.80 0.28 7.97
C LEU A 25 -6.54 0.58 7.14
N LEU A 26 -5.37 0.70 7.79
CA LEU A 26 -4.09 0.97 7.12
C LEU A 26 -3.58 -0.20 6.28
N LYS A 27 -4.21 -1.37 6.29
CA LYS A 27 -3.88 -2.44 5.35
C LYS A 27 -4.12 -2.00 3.89
N VAL A 28 -5.07 -1.09 3.64
CA VAL A 28 -5.27 -0.52 2.29
C VAL A 28 -4.12 0.39 1.84
N VAL A 29 -3.40 0.99 2.80
CA VAL A 29 -2.18 1.78 2.52
C VAL A 29 -1.04 0.86 2.09
N ALA A 30 -0.87 -0.29 2.72
CA ALA A 30 0.09 -1.31 2.27
C ALA A 30 -0.27 -1.82 0.86
N MET A 31 -1.56 -2.06 0.58
CA MET A 31 -2.03 -2.43 -0.76
C MET A 31 -1.70 -1.33 -1.78
N TYR A 32 -2.04 -0.07 -1.50
CA TYR A 32 -1.69 1.07 -2.36
C TYR A 32 -0.18 1.13 -2.66
N ALA A 33 0.66 1.02 -1.63
CA ALA A 33 2.11 1.06 -1.79
C ALA A 33 2.64 -0.12 -2.63
N ALA A 34 2.05 -1.31 -2.52
CA ALA A 34 2.42 -2.46 -3.36
C ALA A 34 2.12 -2.22 -4.85
N TYR A 35 0.93 -1.70 -5.14
CA TYR A 35 0.53 -1.40 -6.52
C TYR A 35 1.34 -0.25 -7.13
N GLN A 36 1.66 0.79 -6.36
CA GLN A 36 2.55 1.85 -6.83
C GLN A 36 3.97 1.34 -7.09
N LEU A 37 4.46 0.40 -6.28
CA LEU A 37 5.79 -0.17 -6.52
C LEU A 37 5.81 -0.94 -7.83
N ARG A 38 4.75 -1.70 -8.10
CA ARG A 38 4.59 -2.43 -9.38
C ARG A 38 4.60 -1.48 -10.57
N VAL A 39 3.96 -0.32 -10.46
CA VAL A 39 4.01 0.73 -11.49
C VAL A 39 5.43 1.24 -11.66
N ALA A 40 6.11 1.64 -10.58
CA ALA A 40 7.45 2.22 -10.62
C ALA A 40 8.48 1.27 -11.27
N VAL A 41 8.47 -0.03 -10.93
CA VAL A 41 9.41 -0.99 -11.54
C VAL A 41 9.09 -1.28 -13.01
N ASN A 42 7.81 -1.27 -13.40
CA ASN A 42 7.42 -1.41 -14.81
C ASN A 42 7.74 -0.16 -15.63
N ASP A 43 7.82 1.02 -15.00
CA ASP A 43 8.26 2.27 -15.65
C ASP A 43 9.76 2.32 -15.88
N LEU A 44 10.55 1.72 -14.98
CA LEU A 44 11.98 1.56 -15.18
C LEU A 44 12.29 0.54 -16.28
N ALA A 45 11.49 -0.53 -16.38
CA ALA A 45 11.75 -1.65 -17.29
C ALA A 45 12.09 -1.29 -18.75
N PRO A 46 11.36 -0.38 -19.45
CA PRO A 46 11.67 -0.01 -20.83
C PRO A 46 12.96 0.82 -20.98
N THR A 47 13.51 1.36 -19.89
CA THR A 47 14.75 2.16 -19.94
C THR A 47 16.01 1.31 -19.71
N LEU A 48 15.85 0.01 -19.45
CA LEU A 48 16.96 -0.90 -19.17
C LEU A 48 17.70 -1.27 -20.45
N ASN A 49 19.02 -1.23 -20.41
CA ASN A 49 19.85 -1.61 -21.55
C ASN A 49 19.95 -3.14 -21.70
N ALA A 50 20.46 -3.59 -22.85
CA ALA A 50 20.58 -5.01 -23.19
C ALA A 50 21.47 -5.84 -22.23
N THR A 51 22.32 -5.20 -21.41
CA THR A 51 23.21 -5.88 -20.46
C THR A 51 22.45 -6.42 -19.24
N VAL A 52 21.25 -5.90 -18.97
CA VAL A 52 20.33 -6.39 -17.94
C VAL A 52 19.55 -7.58 -18.49
N ASN A 53 20.25 -8.71 -18.64
CA ASN A 53 19.76 -9.90 -19.32
C ASN A 53 19.41 -11.08 -18.41
N THR A 54 19.68 -10.98 -17.11
CA THR A 54 19.28 -11.96 -16.10
C THR A 54 18.38 -11.31 -15.04
N THR A 55 17.57 -12.12 -14.35
CA THR A 55 16.73 -11.66 -13.24
C THR A 55 17.57 -11.09 -12.09
N ASP A 56 18.74 -11.67 -11.80
CA ASP A 56 19.63 -11.15 -10.76
C ASP A 56 20.14 -9.74 -11.08
N LYS A 57 20.63 -9.51 -12.31
CA LYS A 57 21.02 -8.17 -12.76
C LYS A 57 19.84 -7.22 -12.75
N LEU A 58 18.66 -7.68 -13.18
CA LEU A 58 17.44 -6.89 -13.17
C LEU A 58 17.12 -6.35 -11.77
N PHE A 59 17.03 -7.23 -10.78
CA PHE A 59 16.72 -6.81 -9.41
C PHE A 59 17.85 -6.01 -8.77
N GLN A 60 19.11 -6.28 -9.12
CA GLN A 60 20.23 -5.43 -8.70
C GLN A 60 20.13 -4.02 -9.28
N THR A 61 19.77 -3.88 -10.56
CA THR A 61 19.57 -2.58 -11.20
C THR A 61 18.42 -1.82 -10.55
N ILE A 62 17.28 -2.47 -10.30
CA ILE A 62 16.15 -1.84 -9.58
C ILE A 62 16.60 -1.33 -8.22
N SER A 63 17.29 -2.16 -7.43
CA SER A 63 17.85 -1.76 -6.14
C SER A 63 18.77 -0.54 -6.25
N ASN A 64 19.72 -0.56 -7.18
CA ASN A 64 20.64 0.56 -7.40
C ASN A 64 19.92 1.85 -7.82
N THR A 65 18.80 1.74 -8.54
CA THR A 65 18.00 2.89 -8.98
C THR A 65 17.16 3.48 -7.85
N PHE A 66 16.54 2.65 -7.01
CA PHE A 66 15.51 3.11 -6.06
C PHE A 66 15.96 3.13 -4.60
N ASP A 67 16.82 2.23 -4.15
CA ASP A 67 16.98 1.99 -2.71
C ASP A 67 17.52 3.20 -1.96
N LYS A 68 18.47 3.95 -2.55
CA LYS A 68 19.00 5.16 -1.92
C LYS A 68 17.92 6.23 -1.71
N GLN A 69 17.18 6.57 -2.76
CA GLN A 69 16.12 7.58 -2.67
C GLN A 69 14.97 7.12 -1.76
N ILE A 70 14.66 5.82 -1.74
CA ILE A 70 13.68 5.26 -0.82
C ILE A 70 14.17 5.40 0.62
N ASP A 71 15.41 5.01 0.91
CA ASP A 71 15.98 5.10 2.25
C ASP A 71 15.97 6.53 2.80
N GLU A 72 16.24 7.50 1.92
CA GLU A 72 16.32 8.93 2.22
C GLU A 72 14.95 9.62 2.29
N SER A 73 13.90 9.02 1.73
CA SER A 73 12.58 9.66 1.53
C SER A 73 11.87 10.10 2.81
N VAL A 74 12.08 9.41 3.94
CA VAL A 74 11.39 9.69 5.20
C VAL A 74 12.38 9.80 6.35
N PRO A 75 12.86 11.01 6.68
CA PRO A 75 13.86 11.21 7.74
C PRO A 75 13.48 10.59 9.08
N ARG A 76 12.19 10.67 9.47
CA ARG A 76 11.68 10.08 10.71
C ARG A 76 11.88 8.56 10.78
N ILE A 77 11.82 7.85 9.65
CA ILE A 77 12.08 6.40 9.57
C ILE A 77 13.58 6.15 9.45
N ARG A 78 14.26 6.90 8.58
CA ARG A 78 15.69 6.74 8.32
C ARG A 78 16.54 6.84 9.58
N LEU A 79 16.18 7.78 10.46
CA LEU A 79 16.92 8.12 11.67
C LEU A 79 16.37 7.40 12.92
N ALA A 80 15.33 6.58 12.79
CA ALA A 80 14.71 5.92 13.93
C ALA A 80 15.63 4.84 14.53
N PRO A 81 15.87 4.85 15.86
CA PRO A 81 16.68 3.83 16.52
C PRO A 81 16.13 2.42 16.31
N GLY A 82 17.02 1.47 15.98
CA GLY A 82 16.67 0.06 15.82
C GLY A 82 15.97 -0.29 14.50
N ILE A 83 15.73 0.68 13.61
CA ILE A 83 15.25 0.42 12.25
C ILE A 83 16.46 0.08 11.35
N THR A 84 16.48 -1.14 10.82
CA THR A 84 17.58 -1.61 9.97
C THR A 84 17.33 -1.29 8.49
N PRO A 85 18.36 -1.29 7.64
CA PRO A 85 18.19 -1.13 6.19
C PRO A 85 17.14 -2.09 5.59
N ALA A 86 17.15 -3.35 6.01
CA ALA A 86 16.21 -4.36 5.54
C ALA A 86 14.73 -4.11 5.91
N MET A 87 14.46 -3.20 6.85
CA MET A 87 13.10 -2.77 7.22
C MET A 87 12.62 -1.55 6.42
N LYS A 88 13.53 -0.86 5.73
CA LYS A 88 13.27 0.44 5.08
C LYS A 88 12.90 0.28 3.60
N ILE A 89 13.63 -0.59 2.90
CA ILE A 89 13.57 -0.72 1.43
C ILE A 89 12.78 -1.96 0.97
N PRO A 90 12.25 -1.97 -0.26
CA PRO A 90 11.53 -3.12 -0.80
C PRO A 90 12.41 -4.34 -1.08
N LYS A 91 11.86 -5.52 -0.85
CA LYS A 91 12.45 -6.81 -1.21
C LYS A 91 11.96 -7.24 -2.58
N TYR A 92 12.46 -6.61 -3.64
CA TYR A 92 11.91 -6.76 -5.00
C TYR A 92 11.78 -8.22 -5.48
N LYS A 93 12.77 -9.07 -5.20
CA LYS A 93 12.73 -10.52 -5.53
C LYS A 93 11.61 -11.28 -4.81
N THR A 94 11.26 -10.85 -3.59
CA THR A 94 10.13 -11.40 -2.84
C THR A 94 8.81 -10.89 -3.41
N ILE A 95 8.76 -9.60 -3.77
CA ILE A 95 7.54 -8.93 -4.22
C ILE A 95 7.13 -9.34 -5.63
N PHE A 96 8.09 -9.48 -6.54
CA PHE A 96 7.81 -9.60 -7.96
C PHE A 96 8.38 -10.86 -8.59
N GLN A 97 7.63 -11.36 -9.57
CA GLN A 97 8.17 -12.14 -10.66
C GLN A 97 8.37 -11.23 -11.87
N ALA A 98 9.45 -11.49 -12.61
CA ALA A 98 9.78 -10.75 -13.81
C ALA A 98 9.90 -11.69 -15.00
N GLU A 99 9.36 -11.28 -16.14
CA GLU A 99 9.46 -12.00 -17.42
C GLU A 99 9.76 -11.04 -18.57
N LYS A 100 10.32 -11.55 -19.66
CA LYS A 100 10.57 -10.76 -20.88
C LYS A 100 9.43 -10.99 -21.87
N ILE A 101 8.74 -9.91 -22.25
CA ILE A 101 7.71 -9.91 -23.28
C ILE A 101 8.11 -8.92 -24.36
N GLY A 102 8.31 -9.41 -25.59
CA GLY A 102 8.81 -8.58 -26.69
C GLY A 102 10.17 -7.94 -26.39
N GLY A 103 11.03 -8.63 -25.64
CA GLY A 103 12.36 -8.13 -25.23
C GLY A 103 12.37 -7.17 -24.04
N VAL A 104 11.21 -6.71 -23.57
CA VAL A 104 11.08 -5.78 -22.44
C VAL A 104 10.72 -6.55 -21.17
N TRP A 105 11.35 -6.21 -20.05
CA TRP A 105 11.00 -6.77 -18.74
C TRP A 105 9.61 -6.32 -18.30
N ARG A 106 8.86 -7.23 -17.70
CA ARG A 106 7.52 -6.98 -17.17
C ARG A 106 7.41 -7.61 -15.79
N PHE A 107 6.82 -6.87 -14.84
CA PHE A 107 6.72 -7.30 -13.45
C PHE A 107 5.28 -7.53 -13.05
N LYS A 108 5.01 -8.69 -12.44
CA LYS A 108 3.77 -9.02 -11.74
C LYS A 108 4.07 -9.40 -10.30
N PHE A 109 3.07 -9.37 -9.42
CA PHE A 109 3.27 -9.84 -8.05
C PHE A 109 3.69 -11.31 -8.05
N ASN A 110 4.56 -11.66 -7.11
CA ASN A 110 5.04 -13.00 -6.99
C ASN A 110 3.91 -13.94 -6.52
N GLU A 111 3.60 -14.94 -7.34
CA GLU A 111 2.58 -15.97 -7.14
C GLU A 111 3.19 -17.34 -6.76
N THR A 112 4.52 -17.46 -6.74
CA THR A 112 5.24 -18.70 -6.40
C THR A 112 5.62 -18.72 -4.91
N GLY A 113 5.77 -19.92 -4.35
CA GLY A 113 6.11 -20.11 -2.93
C GLY A 113 4.94 -20.47 -2.02
N GLY A 114 3.84 -20.97 -2.58
CA GLY A 114 2.70 -21.49 -1.81
C GLY A 114 2.10 -20.43 -0.90
N ALA A 115 1.96 -20.72 0.39
CA ALA A 115 1.38 -19.79 1.37
C ALA A 115 2.14 -18.45 1.51
N ASN A 116 3.41 -18.37 1.08
CA ASN A 116 4.28 -17.21 1.26
C ASN A 116 4.46 -16.36 -0.01
N ASN A 117 3.57 -16.49 -0.99
CA ASN A 117 3.61 -15.64 -2.18
C ASN A 117 2.93 -14.29 -1.93
N VAL A 118 3.44 -13.20 -2.52
CA VAL A 118 2.94 -11.84 -2.24
C VAL A 118 1.53 -11.62 -2.75
N ALA A 119 1.14 -12.19 -3.89
CA ALA A 119 -0.22 -12.04 -4.41
C ALA A 119 -1.28 -12.63 -3.45
N GLY A 120 -1.04 -13.85 -2.96
CA GLY A 120 -1.88 -14.52 -1.97
C GLY A 120 -1.88 -13.82 -0.62
N GLN A 121 -0.73 -13.32 -0.17
CA GLN A 121 -0.63 -12.58 1.09
C GLN A 121 -1.32 -11.20 1.01
N LEU A 122 -1.25 -10.49 -0.12
CA LEU A 122 -2.04 -9.28 -0.36
C LEU A 122 -3.54 -9.57 -0.28
N ARG A 123 -3.99 -10.66 -0.90
CA ARG A 123 -5.40 -11.08 -0.82
C ARG A 123 -5.81 -11.37 0.61
N ARG A 124 -5.06 -12.21 1.35
CA ARG A 124 -5.36 -12.55 2.75
C ARG A 124 -5.32 -11.33 3.68
N MET A 125 -4.44 -10.37 3.39
CA MET A 125 -4.36 -9.08 4.10
C MET A 125 -5.64 -8.26 3.91
N ILE A 126 -6.17 -8.17 2.69
CA ILE A 126 -7.32 -7.30 2.38
C ILE A 126 -8.65 -8.01 2.59
N VAL A 127 -8.82 -9.19 2.01
CA VAL A 127 -10.08 -9.96 2.06
C VAL A 127 -10.32 -10.55 3.44
N GLY A 128 -9.29 -11.18 4.03
CA GLY A 128 -9.38 -11.78 5.37
C GLY A 128 -9.07 -10.82 6.52
N SER A 129 -8.60 -9.60 6.23
CA SER A 129 -8.09 -8.63 7.21
C SER A 129 -7.03 -9.21 8.17
N HIS A 130 -6.31 -10.26 7.77
CA HIS A 130 -5.40 -10.99 8.65
C HIS A 130 -4.10 -10.21 8.92
N ASN A 131 -3.61 -10.27 10.16
CA ASN A 131 -2.41 -9.54 10.61
C ASN A 131 -1.10 -10.16 10.11
N GLU A 132 -0.98 -11.50 10.11
CA GLU A 132 0.23 -12.20 9.62
C GLU A 132 0.52 -11.86 8.13
N PRO A 133 -0.46 -11.94 7.22
CA PRO A 133 -0.31 -11.51 5.83
C PRO A 133 0.02 -10.03 5.68
N ALA A 134 -0.60 -9.17 6.50
CA ALA A 134 -0.30 -7.74 6.49
C ALA A 134 1.15 -7.47 6.85
N GLY A 135 1.65 -8.13 7.90
CA GLY A 135 3.04 -8.05 8.29
C GLY A 135 3.98 -8.57 7.21
N PHE A 136 3.64 -9.66 6.54
CA PHE A 136 4.42 -10.16 5.42
C PHE A 136 4.54 -9.11 4.30
N CYS A 137 3.42 -8.54 3.85
CA CYS A 137 3.41 -7.50 2.81
C CYS A 137 4.19 -6.25 3.24
N ILE A 138 3.96 -5.74 4.45
CA ILE A 138 4.63 -4.54 4.97
C ILE A 138 6.15 -4.74 5.10
N ARG A 139 6.58 -5.90 5.60
CA ARG A 139 8.02 -6.24 5.71
C ARG A 139 8.68 -6.50 4.35
N ALA A 140 7.89 -6.91 3.34
CA ALA A 140 8.38 -7.01 1.98
C ALA A 140 8.56 -5.62 1.36
N LEU A 141 7.59 -4.72 1.55
CA LEU A 141 7.61 -3.36 1.00
C LEU A 141 8.63 -2.43 1.68
N GLY A 142 8.78 -2.52 2.99
CA GLY A 142 9.63 -1.63 3.78
C GLY A 142 8.96 -0.31 4.15
N TYR A 143 9.24 0.19 5.36
CA TYR A 143 8.55 1.37 5.90
C TYR A 143 8.90 2.65 5.14
N SER A 144 10.14 2.83 4.68
CA SER A 144 10.51 4.05 3.95
C SER A 144 9.83 4.10 2.59
N TRP A 145 9.69 2.97 1.89
CA TRP A 145 8.89 2.94 0.66
C TRP A 145 7.43 3.32 0.91
N ILE A 146 6.78 2.65 1.86
CA ILE A 146 5.35 2.88 2.17
C ILE A 146 5.11 4.35 2.51
N ASN A 147 5.91 4.93 3.40
CA ASN A 147 5.66 6.31 3.84
C ASN A 147 6.20 7.35 2.83
N GLY A 148 7.25 7.00 2.06
CA GLY A 148 7.76 7.84 0.98
C GLY A 148 6.76 8.00 -0.17
N VAL A 149 6.09 6.92 -0.59
CA VAL A 149 5.04 7.01 -1.62
C VAL A 149 3.80 7.76 -1.12
N LEU A 150 3.49 7.68 0.18
CA LEU A 150 2.44 8.50 0.79
C LEU A 150 2.81 9.99 0.78
N GLN A 151 4.05 10.34 1.09
CA GLN A 151 4.52 11.74 0.99
C GLN A 151 4.46 12.24 -0.44
N ALA A 152 4.99 11.48 -1.40
CA ALA A 152 5.01 11.85 -2.81
C ALA A 152 3.59 12.06 -3.38
N ALA A 153 2.61 11.26 -2.92
CA ALA A 153 1.20 11.39 -3.30
C ALA A 153 0.41 12.43 -2.47
N GLY A 154 1.09 13.11 -1.55
CA GLY A 154 0.51 14.13 -0.68
C GLY A 154 -0.45 13.59 0.37
N PHE A 155 -0.39 12.30 0.71
CA PHE A 155 -1.13 11.67 1.81
C PHE A 155 -0.39 11.72 3.15
N LEU A 156 0.90 12.03 3.17
CA LEU A 156 1.67 12.21 4.39
C LEU A 156 2.42 13.53 4.31
N ARG A 157 2.31 14.36 5.35
CA ARG A 157 2.86 15.71 5.41
C ARG A 157 3.42 15.93 6.81
N PHE A 158 4.68 16.36 6.91
CA PHE A 158 5.34 16.71 8.17
C PHE A 158 5.57 18.22 8.26
N GLY A 159 5.53 18.77 9.48
CA GLY A 159 6.08 20.11 9.76
C GLY A 159 5.08 21.26 9.89
N PHE A 160 3.77 21.02 9.90
CA PHE A 160 2.77 22.06 10.19
C PHE A 160 1.80 21.60 11.29
N PRO A 161 1.32 22.48 12.18
CA PRO A 161 0.19 22.16 13.06
C PRO A 161 -1.04 21.76 12.21
N GLY A 162 -1.61 20.58 12.46
CA GLY A 162 -2.61 19.97 11.56
C GLY A 162 -2.02 19.18 10.37
N SER A 163 -0.70 19.02 10.31
CA SER A 163 -0.05 18.05 9.44
C SER A 163 0.18 16.74 10.18
N GLU A 164 -0.55 15.72 9.78
CA GLU A 164 -0.07 14.41 9.35
C GLU A 164 -1.27 13.74 8.67
N GLY A 165 -1.07 12.67 7.89
CA GLY A 165 -2.12 12.14 7.03
C GLY A 165 -2.25 10.65 7.19
N LEU A 166 -1.54 9.85 6.39
CA LEU A 166 -1.49 8.40 6.51
C LEU A 166 -0.09 7.97 6.95
N TRP A 167 -0.02 7.20 8.03
CA TRP A 167 1.23 6.66 8.58
C TRP A 167 1.14 5.16 8.82
N LEU A 168 2.10 4.43 8.28
CA LEU A 168 2.20 2.99 8.47
C LEU A 168 3.66 2.58 8.67
N ALA A 169 4.07 2.45 9.93
CA ALA A 169 5.39 1.98 10.32
C ALA A 169 5.31 0.90 11.41
N GLY A 170 4.29 0.06 11.34
CA GLY A 170 4.19 -1.18 12.10
C GLY A 170 3.55 -2.30 11.31
N ASP A 171 4.04 -3.52 11.51
CA ASP A 171 3.75 -4.70 10.68
C ASP A 171 2.65 -5.60 11.23
N TYR A 172 1.88 -5.15 12.23
CA TYR A 172 0.88 -5.97 12.95
C TYR A 172 1.47 -7.22 13.64
N GLY A 173 2.79 -7.32 13.74
CA GLY A 173 3.52 -8.35 14.45
C GLY A 173 4.47 -7.75 15.47
N GLN A 174 5.68 -8.30 15.53
CA GLN A 174 6.71 -7.95 16.53
C GLN A 174 7.91 -7.20 15.92
N GLN A 175 7.86 -6.80 14.65
CA GLN A 175 8.96 -6.03 14.06
C GLN A 175 9.06 -4.68 14.78
N LYS A 176 10.28 -4.15 14.90
CA LYS A 176 10.49 -2.77 15.39
C LYS A 176 9.67 -1.79 14.54
N THR A 177 9.16 -0.76 15.21
CA THR A 177 8.21 0.19 14.63
C THR A 177 8.66 1.61 14.88
N VAL A 178 8.14 2.53 14.08
CA VAL A 178 8.31 3.98 14.30
C VAL A 178 6.94 4.56 14.64
N THR A 179 6.86 5.25 15.76
CA THR A 179 5.59 5.83 16.24
C THR A 179 5.46 7.29 15.87
N ILE A 180 4.21 7.73 15.82
CA ILE A 180 3.82 9.13 15.76
C ILE A 180 2.70 9.38 16.78
N PRO A 181 2.55 10.62 17.28
CA PRO A 181 1.45 10.94 18.18
C PRO A 181 0.09 10.73 17.51
N SER A 182 -0.87 10.26 18.29
CA SER A 182 -2.30 10.20 17.95
C SER A 182 -3.12 10.74 19.11
N VAL A 183 -4.36 11.10 18.80
CA VAL A 183 -5.23 11.71 19.80
C VAL A 183 -5.85 10.70 20.76
N ASN A 184 -6.11 9.48 20.31
CA ASN A 184 -6.82 8.46 21.10
C ASN A 184 -5.91 7.50 21.87
N ASP A 185 -4.69 7.25 21.39
CA ASP A 185 -3.87 6.12 21.88
C ASP A 185 -2.41 6.52 22.17
N GLY A 186 -2.12 7.83 22.22
CA GLY A 186 -0.76 8.33 22.38
C GLY A 186 0.10 8.01 21.16
N ASP A 187 1.33 7.56 21.37
CA ASP A 187 2.26 7.23 20.29
C ASP A 187 1.92 5.89 19.62
N VAL A 188 1.60 5.93 18.32
CA VAL A 188 1.14 4.77 17.56
C VAL A 188 1.89 4.56 16.26
N LYS A 189 1.90 3.32 15.79
CA LYS A 189 2.60 2.87 14.57
C LYS A 189 1.72 2.80 13.32
N GLN A 190 0.42 3.04 13.46
CA GLN A 190 -0.61 2.95 12.44
C GLN A 190 -1.65 4.04 12.71
N ALA A 191 -1.54 5.17 12.01
CA ALA A 191 -2.47 6.26 12.19
C ALA A 191 -2.90 6.86 10.86
N ALA A 192 -4.11 7.41 10.87
CA ALA A 192 -4.66 8.13 9.74
C ALA A 192 -5.44 9.34 10.23
N THR A 193 -5.55 10.36 9.38
CA THR A 193 -6.65 11.31 9.40
C THR A 193 -7.85 10.73 8.64
N CYS A 194 -9.06 11.13 9.05
CA CYS A 194 -10.27 10.78 8.32
C CYS A 194 -10.22 11.35 6.88
N PHE A 195 -9.73 12.58 6.74
CA PHE A 195 -9.67 13.27 5.45
C PHE A 195 -8.78 12.53 4.44
N ASP A 196 -7.53 12.17 4.81
CA ASP A 196 -6.62 11.52 3.87
C ASP A 196 -7.05 10.10 3.53
N MET A 197 -7.65 9.38 4.48
CA MET A 197 -8.21 8.06 4.21
C MET A 197 -9.42 8.13 3.27
N ALA A 198 -10.34 9.06 3.50
CA ALA A 198 -11.47 9.30 2.60
C ALA A 198 -11.00 9.71 1.19
N ARG A 199 -9.97 10.57 1.11
CA ARG A 199 -9.37 10.97 -0.16
C ARG A 199 -8.74 9.78 -0.89
N LEU A 200 -8.05 8.88 -0.18
CA LEU A 200 -7.47 7.67 -0.76
C LEU A 200 -8.55 6.80 -1.40
N PHE A 201 -9.64 6.52 -0.69
CA PHE A 201 -10.75 5.73 -1.23
C PHE A 201 -11.47 6.43 -2.39
N ALA A 202 -11.67 7.75 -2.32
CA ALA A 202 -12.27 8.53 -3.40
C ALA A 202 -11.42 8.45 -4.69
N LEU A 203 -10.10 8.60 -4.57
CA LEU A 203 -9.18 8.45 -5.70
C LEU A 203 -9.16 7.02 -6.24
N LEU A 204 -9.27 6.02 -5.37
CA LEU A 204 -9.33 4.61 -5.78
C LEU A 204 -10.61 4.33 -6.58
N HIS A 205 -11.76 4.76 -6.05
CA HIS A 205 -13.06 4.63 -6.70
C HIS A 205 -13.05 5.28 -8.10
N ASP A 206 -12.42 6.45 -8.22
CA ASP A 206 -12.31 7.17 -9.50
C ASP A 206 -11.24 6.62 -10.44
N LYS A 207 -10.55 5.54 -10.03
CA LYS A 207 -9.42 4.94 -10.74
C LYS A 207 -8.30 5.94 -11.03
N LYS A 208 -8.04 6.83 -10.07
CA LYS A 208 -7.01 7.87 -10.11
C LYS A 208 -5.94 7.72 -9.02
N LEU A 209 -6.07 6.74 -8.13
CA LEU A 209 -5.14 6.54 -7.02
C LEU A 209 -3.79 6.00 -7.51
N VAL A 210 -3.83 4.95 -8.32
CA VAL A 210 -2.68 4.39 -9.05
C VAL A 210 -2.81 4.80 -10.51
N ARG A 211 -1.69 4.87 -11.25
CA ARG A 211 -1.76 5.17 -12.69
C ARG A 211 -2.68 4.15 -13.38
N ASN A 212 -3.67 4.68 -14.11
CA ASN A 212 -4.73 3.87 -14.72
C ASN A 212 -4.29 3.23 -16.05
N THR A 213 -3.23 2.42 -15.99
CA THR A 213 -2.71 1.67 -17.13
C THR A 213 -2.97 0.18 -16.91
N ALA A 214 -3.51 -0.50 -17.91
CA ALA A 214 -3.76 -1.94 -17.85
C ALA A 214 -2.44 -2.70 -17.67
N HIS A 215 -2.45 -3.65 -16.75
CA HIS A 215 -1.35 -4.56 -16.49
C HIS A 215 -1.38 -5.72 -17.51
N TYR A 216 -0.23 -6.06 -18.06
CA TYR A 216 -0.12 -7.03 -19.15
C TYR A 216 -0.67 -8.43 -18.81
N ALA A 217 -0.54 -8.86 -17.55
CA ALA A 217 -0.95 -10.22 -17.16
C ALA A 217 -2.45 -10.34 -16.83
N THR A 218 -3.08 -9.23 -16.43
CA THR A 218 -4.47 -9.23 -15.93
C THR A 218 -5.43 -8.47 -16.84
N ALA A 219 -4.90 -7.64 -17.76
CA ALA A 219 -5.64 -6.62 -18.50
C ALA A 219 -6.38 -5.59 -17.63
N LEU A 220 -6.14 -5.60 -16.31
CA LEU A 220 -6.75 -4.69 -15.33
C LEU A 220 -5.76 -3.60 -14.93
N SER A 221 -6.26 -2.41 -14.60
CA SER A 221 -5.42 -1.40 -13.97
C SER A 221 -5.10 -1.77 -12.52
N GLY A 222 -4.09 -1.13 -11.93
CA GLY A 222 -3.84 -1.25 -10.49
C GLY A 222 -5.06 -0.86 -9.64
N ASN A 223 -5.83 0.15 -10.05
CA ASN A 223 -7.06 0.53 -9.35
C ASN A 223 -8.13 -0.57 -9.45
N ASP A 224 -8.30 -1.19 -10.62
CA ASP A 224 -9.29 -2.25 -10.82
C ASP A 224 -8.97 -3.48 -9.95
N GLU A 225 -7.70 -3.88 -9.90
CA GLU A 225 -7.29 -5.00 -9.04
C GLU A 225 -7.49 -4.68 -7.55
N MET A 226 -7.16 -3.45 -7.12
CA MET A 226 -7.41 -3.00 -5.74
C MET A 226 -8.90 -2.97 -5.41
N LEU A 227 -9.75 -2.48 -6.32
CA LEU A 227 -11.21 -2.47 -6.15
C LEU A 227 -11.77 -3.89 -6.10
N ASN A 228 -11.25 -4.81 -6.91
CA ASN A 228 -11.64 -6.22 -6.87
C ASN A 228 -11.30 -6.85 -5.52
N LEU A 229 -10.12 -6.57 -4.94
CA LEU A 229 -9.78 -7.05 -3.59
C LEU A 229 -10.72 -6.51 -2.52
N LEU A 230 -11.13 -5.24 -2.61
CA LEU A 230 -12.09 -4.65 -1.67
C LEU A 230 -13.50 -5.22 -1.86
N LYS A 231 -13.90 -5.52 -3.10
CA LYS A 231 -15.17 -6.19 -3.39
C LYS A 231 -15.16 -7.61 -2.80
N ASP A 232 -14.08 -8.35 -3.01
CA ASP A 232 -13.91 -9.68 -2.42
C ASP A 232 -13.95 -9.63 -0.89
N ALA A 233 -13.42 -8.57 -0.25
CA ALA A 233 -13.52 -8.40 1.20
C ALA A 233 -14.97 -8.25 1.72
N VAL A 234 -15.93 -8.02 0.83
CA VAL A 234 -17.38 -8.01 1.14
C VAL A 234 -18.04 -9.33 0.74
N ASP A 235 -17.74 -9.83 -0.46
CA ASP A 235 -18.46 -10.93 -1.10
C ASP A 235 -17.86 -12.33 -0.84
N ASP A 236 -16.58 -12.44 -0.44
CA ASP A 236 -15.90 -13.71 -0.25
C ASP A 236 -16.43 -14.46 1.00
N PRO A 237 -16.76 -15.76 0.91
CA PRO A 237 -17.25 -16.55 2.05
C PRO A 237 -16.30 -16.61 3.26
N GLY A 238 -15.00 -16.45 3.03
CA GLY A 238 -13.95 -16.39 4.04
C GLY A 238 -13.64 -14.97 4.53
N ALA A 239 -14.30 -13.93 4.01
CA ALA A 239 -14.18 -12.59 4.54
C ALA A 239 -14.87 -12.48 5.92
N PRO A 240 -14.30 -11.72 6.87
CA PRO A 240 -14.91 -11.50 8.18
C PRO A 240 -16.10 -10.53 8.14
N SER A 241 -16.53 -10.11 6.94
CA SER A 241 -17.66 -9.20 6.70
C SER A 241 -18.92 -9.67 7.44
N LEU A 242 -19.51 -8.75 8.23
CA LEU A 242 -20.81 -8.96 8.89
C LEU A 242 -21.97 -8.93 7.90
N LEU A 243 -21.75 -8.50 6.64
CA LEU A 243 -22.72 -8.59 5.56
C LEU A 243 -22.79 -10.02 5.00
N LYS A 244 -22.84 -11.03 5.88
CA LYS A 244 -23.47 -12.29 5.46
C LYS A 244 -24.88 -11.90 5.08
N ARG A 245 -25.25 -12.10 3.81
CA ARG A 245 -26.62 -11.91 3.33
C ARG A 245 -27.53 -12.78 4.18
N VAL A 246 -28.02 -12.24 5.29
CA VAL A 246 -29.14 -12.84 6.01
C VAL A 246 -30.29 -12.72 5.00
N PRO A 247 -30.93 -13.82 4.59
CA PRO A 247 -32.14 -13.72 3.80
C PRO A 247 -33.15 -12.96 4.66
N HIS A 248 -33.33 -11.68 4.36
CA HIS A 248 -34.22 -10.82 5.12
C HIS A 248 -35.66 -11.27 4.87
N SER A 249 -36.20 -12.13 5.73
CA SER A 249 -37.62 -12.09 6.06
C SER A 249 -37.83 -10.97 7.07
N PHE A 250 -37.88 -9.72 6.62
CA PHE A 250 -38.47 -8.66 7.43
C PHE A 250 -39.97 -8.92 7.49
N VAL A 251 -40.43 -9.59 8.55
CA VAL A 251 -41.85 -9.50 8.93
C VAL A 251 -42.00 -8.19 9.67
N VAL A 252 -42.52 -7.19 8.97
CA VAL A 252 -43.03 -5.97 9.59
C VAL A 252 -44.21 -6.40 10.46
N ARG A 253 -44.12 -6.16 11.77
CA ARG A 253 -45.27 -6.20 12.68
C ARG A 253 -45.82 -4.79 12.86
#